data_AF-A0A1M7ARE1-F1
#
_entry.id   AF-A0A1M7ARE1-F1
#
_cell.length_a   1.000
_cell.length_b   1.000
_cell.length_c   1.000
_cell.angle_alpha   90.00
_cell.angle_beta   90.00
_cell.angle_gamma   90.00
#
_symmetry.space_group_name_H-M   'P 1'
#
loop_
_entity.id
_entity.type
_entity.pdbx_description
1 polymer ?
#
loop_
_entity_poly.entity_id
_entity_poly.type
_entity_poly.pdbx_seq_one_letter_code
_entity_poly.pdbx_strand_id
1 'polypeptide(L)'
;MLFNYDESEVYKVISERRTAANVIEINTIQECLVRKSEHSWQRIVETNRKPALACRMTSKSLDANGKSYNANDIVNIFITSCERFGFTYYPIKCNIENFRDKLKQIRLFVKEEGKYICKACFEVLDIIESDNDLSQVEEFITDTNFIKSRTDFNCLLKIAQVQTTDLPKDYLALRTGKSIYDVAFYGRNPNIWII
;
A
#
# COMPACT_ATOMS: atom_id res chain seq x y z
N MET A 1 0.11 19.63 24.61
CA MET A 1 -1.10 19.57 23.76
C MET A 1 -1.51 18.11 23.76
N LEU A 2 -2.52 17.74 24.54
CA LEU A 2 -3.03 16.36 24.63
C LEU A 2 -4.07 16.20 23.51
N PHE A 3 -3.79 15.33 22.55
CA PHE A 3 -4.75 15.00 21.50
C PHE A 3 -5.85 14.13 22.11
N ASN A 4 -7.06 14.67 22.20
CA ASN A 4 -8.27 13.89 22.53
C ASN A 4 -8.59 13.00 21.32
N TYR A 5 -8.06 11.77 21.33
CA TYR A 5 -8.46 10.73 20.38
C TYR A 5 -9.72 10.04 20.90
N ASP A 6 -10.69 9.80 20.02
CA ASP A 6 -11.86 8.97 20.33
C ASP A 6 -11.41 7.51 20.44
N GLU A 7 -11.22 7.05 21.67
CA GLU A 7 -10.80 5.69 21.99
C GLU A 7 -11.75 4.65 21.38
N SER A 8 -13.02 4.97 21.16
CA SER A 8 -14.03 4.02 20.66
C SER A 8 -13.80 3.59 19.20
N GLU A 9 -13.31 4.50 18.36
CA GLU A 9 -13.00 4.23 16.96
C GLU A 9 -11.71 3.38 16.85
N VAL A 10 -10.77 3.63 17.76
CA VAL A 10 -9.50 2.88 17.91
C VAL A 10 -9.76 1.44 18.35
N TYR A 11 -10.59 1.23 19.38
CA TYR A 11 -10.95 -0.11 19.86
C TYR A 11 -11.70 -0.92 18.79
N LYS A 12 -12.49 -0.27 17.93
CA LYS A 12 -13.20 -0.96 16.84
C LYS A 12 -12.24 -1.53 15.79
N VAL A 13 -11.27 -0.74 15.34
CA VAL A 13 -10.22 -1.18 14.40
C VAL A 13 -9.34 -2.29 14.98
N ILE A 14 -9.08 -2.25 16.30
CA ILE A 14 -8.32 -3.28 17.04
C ILE A 14 -9.12 -4.59 17.18
N SER A 15 -10.40 -4.50 17.56
CA SER A 15 -11.26 -5.66 17.80
C SER A 15 -11.54 -6.49 16.54
N GLU A 16 -11.60 -5.84 15.37
CA GLU A 16 -11.80 -6.50 14.07
C GLU A 16 -10.54 -7.21 13.54
N ARG A 17 -9.38 -7.06 14.21
CA ARG A 17 -8.08 -7.58 13.78
C ARG A 17 -7.36 -8.27 14.93
N ARG A 18 -7.90 -9.42 15.37
CA ARG A 18 -7.35 -10.33 16.42
C ARG A 18 -5.84 -10.61 16.36
N THR A 19 -5.15 -10.37 15.24
CA THR A 19 -3.70 -10.60 15.10
C THR A 19 -2.83 -9.35 15.31
N ALA A 20 -3.32 -8.15 14.99
CA ALA A 20 -2.62 -6.90 15.31
C ALA A 20 -2.78 -6.55 16.80
N ALA A 21 -3.94 -6.90 17.38
CA ALA A 21 -4.20 -6.79 18.81
C ALA A 21 -3.15 -7.55 19.64
N ASN A 22 -2.74 -8.77 19.25
CA ASN A 22 -1.74 -9.55 19.99
C ASN A 22 -0.29 -9.07 19.85
N VAL A 23 0.02 -8.19 18.89
CA VAL A 23 1.35 -7.56 18.78
C VAL A 23 1.37 -6.19 19.45
N ILE A 24 0.22 -5.53 19.51
CA ILE A 24 0.03 -4.31 20.29
C ILE A 24 -0.14 -4.67 21.79
N GLU A 25 -0.75 -5.80 22.13
CA GLU A 25 -0.89 -6.30 23.50
C GLU A 25 0.20 -7.31 23.84
N ILE A 26 1.29 -6.77 24.38
CA ILE A 26 2.04 -7.16 25.58
C ILE A 26 3.32 -6.33 25.47
N ASN A 27 3.25 -5.04 25.87
CA ASN A 27 4.33 -4.06 26.20
C ASN A 27 4.11 -2.61 25.72
N THR A 28 3.04 -2.29 25.00
CA THR A 28 2.91 -0.96 24.34
C THR A 28 2.69 0.24 25.27
N ILE A 29 2.04 0.11 26.43
CA ILE A 29 1.82 1.28 27.31
C ILE A 29 3.13 1.76 27.96
N GLN A 30 4.02 0.85 28.35
CA GLN A 30 5.33 1.20 28.91
C GLN A 30 6.35 1.61 27.83
N GLU A 31 6.33 0.99 26.64
CA GLU A 31 7.19 1.43 25.53
C GLU A 31 6.84 2.84 25.04
N CYS A 32 5.55 3.21 25.00
CA CYS A 32 5.11 4.56 24.63
C CYS A 32 5.60 5.67 25.57
N LEU A 33 6.03 5.34 26.80
CA LEU A 33 6.48 6.32 27.79
C LEU A 33 8.02 6.42 27.90
N VAL A 34 8.77 5.42 27.42
CA VAL A 34 10.22 5.29 27.72
C VAL A 34 11.12 5.27 26.49
N ARG A 35 10.67 4.73 25.33
CA ARG A 35 11.47 4.72 24.09
C ARG A 35 10.59 4.80 22.85
N LYS A 36 10.77 5.86 22.04
CA LYS A 36 10.17 5.97 20.71
C LYS A 36 10.84 4.96 19.75
N SER A 37 10.29 3.75 19.67
CA SER A 37 10.61 2.83 18.57
C SER A 37 9.95 3.31 17.27
N GLU A 38 10.60 3.14 16.11
CA GLU A 38 9.95 3.42 14.80
C GLU A 38 8.69 2.58 14.56
N HIS A 39 8.56 1.50 15.33
CA HIS A 39 7.50 0.50 15.27
C HIS A 39 6.46 0.64 16.38
N SER A 40 6.57 1.66 17.23
CA SER A 40 5.60 1.86 18.32
C SER A 40 4.26 2.35 17.79
N TRP A 41 3.19 2.05 18.52
CA TRP A 41 1.86 2.59 18.25
C TRP A 41 1.87 4.12 18.20
N GLN A 42 2.60 4.75 19.12
CA GLN A 42 2.79 6.19 19.12
C GLN A 42 3.37 6.70 17.79
N ARG A 43 4.33 5.99 17.19
CA ARG A 43 4.89 6.37 15.89
C ARG A 43 3.90 6.22 14.75
N ILE A 44 3.06 5.18 14.76
CA ILE A 44 1.98 4.98 13.79
C ILE A 44 0.99 6.14 13.83
N VAL A 45 0.59 6.55 15.03
CA VAL A 45 -0.32 7.69 15.27
C VAL A 45 0.35 9.03 14.90
N GLU A 46 1.58 9.27 15.37
CA GLU A 46 2.35 10.48 15.06
C GLU A 46 2.57 10.68 13.55
N THR A 47 2.74 9.59 12.80
CA THR A 47 2.94 9.63 11.35
C THR A 47 1.66 9.39 10.55
N ASN A 48 0.49 9.38 11.21
CA ASN A 48 -0.84 9.22 10.64
C ASN A 48 -0.91 8.06 9.63
N ARG A 49 -0.31 6.91 9.95
CA ARG A 49 -0.24 5.82 8.99
C ARG A 49 -1.59 5.13 8.86
N LYS A 50 -2.13 5.13 7.64
CA LYS A 50 -3.39 4.47 7.32
C LYS A 50 -3.12 3.04 6.86
N PRO A 51 -4.05 2.09 7.07
CA PRO A 51 -3.94 0.75 6.52
C PRO A 51 -3.68 0.79 5.02
N ALA A 52 -2.59 0.16 4.59
CA ALA A 52 -2.14 0.22 3.21
C ALA A 52 -1.81 -1.17 2.64
N LEU A 53 -1.83 -1.25 1.32
CA LEU A 53 -1.27 -2.36 0.57
C LEU A 53 0.13 -1.97 0.08
N ALA A 54 1.16 -2.63 0.59
CA ALA A 54 2.50 -2.57 0.04
C ALA A 54 2.57 -3.47 -1.21
N CYS A 55 2.63 -2.82 -2.37
CA CYS A 55 2.76 -3.45 -3.67
C CYS A 55 4.23 -3.51 -4.07
N ARG A 56 4.82 -4.70 -4.05
CA ARG A 56 6.16 -4.91 -4.60
C ARG A 56 6.13 -4.90 -6.12
N MET A 57 6.83 -3.95 -6.71
CA MET A 57 7.07 -3.93 -8.14
C MET A 57 8.00 -5.08 -8.54
N THR A 58 7.78 -5.62 -9.73
CA THR A 58 8.63 -6.67 -10.30
C THR A 58 10.08 -6.19 -10.42
N SER A 59 11.05 -7.05 -10.08
CA SER A 59 12.47 -6.76 -10.36
C SER A 59 12.88 -7.13 -11.78
N LYS A 60 12.02 -7.82 -12.53
CA LYS A 60 12.23 -8.16 -13.94
C LYS A 60 11.57 -7.11 -14.81
N SER A 61 12.26 -6.70 -15.88
CA SER A 61 11.65 -5.89 -16.92
C SER A 61 10.46 -6.62 -17.53
N LEU A 62 9.43 -5.86 -17.86
CA LEU A 62 8.25 -6.35 -18.57
C LEU A 62 8.29 -5.81 -20.00
N ASP A 63 8.28 -6.70 -20.98
CA ASP A 63 8.19 -6.32 -22.38
C ASP A 63 6.72 -6.33 -22.81
N ALA A 64 6.19 -5.18 -23.20
CA ALA A 64 4.82 -5.02 -23.66
C ALA A 64 4.79 -4.14 -24.91
N ASN A 65 4.20 -4.65 -26.00
CA ASN A 65 4.02 -3.95 -27.28
C ASN A 65 5.29 -3.27 -27.81
N GLY A 66 6.44 -3.96 -27.74
CA GLY A 66 7.73 -3.47 -28.26
C GLY A 66 8.45 -2.47 -27.37
N LYS A 67 7.95 -2.21 -26.16
CA LYS A 67 8.60 -1.38 -25.14
C LYS A 67 8.88 -2.21 -23.89
N SER A 68 10.08 -2.04 -23.33
CA SER A 68 10.47 -2.66 -22.06
C SER A 68 10.23 -1.69 -20.92
N TYR A 69 9.61 -2.16 -19.85
CA TYR A 69 9.29 -1.38 -18.65
C TYR A 69 10.00 -1.99 -17.46
N ASN A 70 10.82 -1.20 -16.78
CA ASN A 70 11.33 -1.54 -15.46
C ASN A 70 10.32 -1.10 -14.36
N ALA A 71 10.62 -1.47 -13.11
CA ALA A 71 9.79 -1.14 -11.96
C ALA A 71 9.55 0.37 -11.78
N ASN A 72 10.57 1.20 -12.01
CA ASN A 72 10.47 2.65 -11.91
C ASN A 72 9.60 3.22 -13.04
N ASP A 73 9.69 2.68 -14.25
CA ASP A 73 8.83 3.09 -15.37
C ASP A 73 7.35 2.85 -15.02
N ILE A 74 7.05 1.69 -14.45
CA ILE A 74 5.68 1.33 -14.02
C ILE A 74 5.17 2.28 -12.93
N VAL A 75 5.98 2.56 -11.92
CA VAL A 75 5.63 3.52 -10.87
C VAL A 75 5.37 4.90 -11.45
N ASN A 76 6.23 5.36 -12.36
CA ASN A 76 6.10 6.66 -13.00
C ASN A 76 4.82 6.77 -13.85
N ILE A 77 4.36 5.69 -14.48
CA ILE A 77 3.07 5.68 -15.19
C ILE A 77 1.94 6.05 -14.22
N PHE A 78 1.87 5.41 -13.04
CA PHE A 78 0.80 5.69 -12.07
C PHE A 78 0.92 7.08 -11.44
N ILE A 79 2.13 7.53 -11.10
CA ILE A 79 2.36 8.90 -10.60
C ILE A 79 1.88 9.92 -11.63
N THR A 80 2.39 9.84 -12.86
CA THR A 80 2.07 10.81 -13.93
C THR A 80 0.58 10.76 -14.29
N SER A 81 -0.04 9.58 -14.27
CA SER A 81 -1.47 9.43 -14.52
C SER A 81 -2.30 10.12 -13.43
N CYS A 82 -1.95 9.91 -12.16
CA CYS A 82 -2.62 10.57 -11.04
C CYS A 82 -2.42 12.09 -11.06
N GLU A 83 -1.22 12.57 -11.36
CA GLU A 83 -0.92 14.02 -11.45
C GLU A 83 -1.68 14.67 -12.61
N ARG A 84 -1.79 13.98 -13.75
CA ARG A 84 -2.45 14.51 -14.95
C ARG A 84 -3.97 14.53 -14.85
N PHE A 85 -4.57 13.46 -14.32
CA PHE A 85 -6.03 13.27 -14.34
C PHE A 85 -6.68 13.48 -12.96
N GLY A 86 -5.89 13.76 -11.92
CA GLY A 86 -6.33 13.85 -10.52
C GLY A 86 -6.55 12.51 -9.83
N PHE A 87 -6.71 11.43 -10.61
CA PHE A 87 -6.79 10.05 -10.15
C PHE A 87 -6.33 9.10 -11.26
N THR A 88 -6.14 7.82 -10.93
CA THR A 88 -5.91 6.76 -11.91
C THR A 88 -6.41 5.42 -11.34
N TYR A 89 -6.21 4.32 -12.07
CA TYR A 89 -6.61 2.99 -11.65
C TYR A 89 -5.42 2.04 -11.54
N TYR A 90 -5.31 1.37 -10.41
CA TYR A 90 -4.28 0.37 -10.16
C TYR A 90 -4.89 -1.04 -10.13
N PRO A 91 -4.53 -1.93 -11.08
CA PRO A 91 -5.09 -3.27 -11.15
C PRO A 91 -4.48 -4.19 -10.10
N ILE A 92 -5.32 -4.95 -9.40
CA ILE A 92 -4.89 -5.96 -8.42
C ILE A 92 -5.70 -7.24 -8.52
N LYS A 93 -5.05 -8.32 -8.10
CA LYS A 93 -5.70 -9.60 -7.81
C LYS A 93 -6.02 -9.69 -6.33
N CYS A 94 -7.29 -9.77 -5.96
CA CYS A 94 -7.71 -9.81 -4.58
C CYS A 94 -9.18 -10.25 -4.41
N ASN A 95 -9.58 -10.61 -3.19
CA ASN A 95 -10.98 -10.91 -2.84
C ASN A 95 -11.60 -9.73 -2.10
N ILE A 96 -12.35 -8.87 -2.82
CA ILE A 96 -12.91 -7.58 -2.38
C ILE A 96 -13.56 -7.61 -1.00
N GLU A 97 -14.31 -8.68 -0.69
CA GLU A 97 -15.08 -8.78 0.55
C GLU A 97 -14.20 -8.63 1.80
N ASN A 98 -12.95 -9.05 1.72
CA ASN A 98 -12.05 -9.04 2.87
C ASN A 98 -11.51 -7.65 3.21
N PHE A 99 -11.61 -6.66 2.32
CA PHE A 99 -10.91 -5.39 2.50
C PHE A 99 -11.54 -4.12 1.94
N ARG A 100 -12.72 -4.18 1.32
CA ARG A 100 -13.38 -3.01 0.72
C ARG A 100 -13.35 -1.77 1.61
N ASP A 101 -13.73 -1.93 2.88
CA ASP A 101 -13.82 -0.81 3.83
C ASP A 101 -12.50 -0.55 4.57
N LYS A 102 -11.54 -1.47 4.46
CA LYS A 102 -10.33 -1.54 5.28
C LYS A 102 -9.09 -0.99 4.58
N LEU A 103 -9.02 -1.07 3.25
CA LEU A 103 -7.89 -0.56 2.48
C LEU A 103 -8.05 0.95 2.28
N LYS A 104 -7.09 1.74 2.78
CA LYS A 104 -7.14 3.22 2.64
C LYS A 104 -6.05 3.77 1.73
N GLN A 105 -4.93 3.05 1.60
CA GLN A 105 -3.79 3.49 0.81
C GLN A 105 -3.17 2.33 0.03
N ILE A 106 -2.46 2.66 -1.04
CA ILE A 106 -1.47 1.75 -1.61
C ILE A 106 -0.09 2.40 -1.62
N ARG A 107 0.94 1.58 -1.52
CA ARG A 107 2.33 2.00 -1.53
C ARG A 107 3.11 1.16 -2.53
N LEU A 108 3.79 1.82 -3.45
CA LEU A 108 4.55 1.14 -4.50
C LEU A 108 6.02 1.07 -4.09
N PHE A 109 6.55 -0.15 -4.02
CA PHE A 109 7.92 -0.42 -3.60
C PHE A 109 8.75 -0.96 -4.77
N VAL A 110 9.90 -0.35 -5.02
CA VAL A 110 10.85 -0.76 -6.07
C VAL A 110 12.11 -1.31 -5.43
N LYS A 111 12.65 -2.42 -5.96
CA LYS A 111 13.90 -3.01 -5.47
C LYS A 111 15.10 -2.28 -6.08
N GLU A 112 15.89 -1.61 -5.25
CA GLU A 112 17.13 -0.91 -5.61
C GLU A 112 18.27 -1.41 -4.71
N GLU A 113 19.41 -1.77 -5.30
CA GLU A 113 20.60 -2.24 -4.57
C GLU A 113 20.30 -3.34 -3.53
N GLY A 114 19.34 -4.22 -3.85
CA GLY A 114 18.96 -5.33 -2.97
C GLY A 114 17.86 -5.02 -1.94
N LYS A 115 17.47 -3.75 -1.77
CA LYS A 115 16.42 -3.32 -0.82
C LYS A 115 15.20 -2.77 -1.54
N TYR A 116 14.01 -3.01 -0.99
CA TYR A 116 12.79 -2.38 -1.49
C TYR A 116 12.68 -0.96 -0.92
N ILE A 117 12.36 0.02 -1.77
CA ILE A 117 12.22 1.42 -1.39
C ILE A 117 10.82 1.88 -1.80
N CYS A 118 10.09 2.49 -0.87
CA CYS A 118 8.78 3.07 -1.17
C CYS A 118 8.98 4.29 -2.09
N LYS A 119 8.41 4.26 -3.29
CA LYS A 119 8.53 5.33 -4.29
C LYS A 119 7.31 6.22 -4.37
N ALA A 120 6.13 5.67 -4.07
CA ALA A 120 4.88 6.41 -4.11
C ALA A 120 3.88 5.85 -3.10
N CYS A 121 3.07 6.74 -2.55
CA CYS A 121 1.88 6.43 -1.78
C CYS A 121 0.66 7.08 -2.46
N PHE A 122 -0.45 6.36 -2.51
CA PHE A 122 -1.71 6.86 -3.05
C PHE A 122 -2.83 6.58 -2.05
N GLU A 123 -3.83 7.47 -2.00
CA GLU A 123 -5.10 7.17 -1.34
C GLU A 123 -5.97 6.28 -2.23
N VAL A 124 -6.66 5.33 -1.62
CA VAL A 124 -7.66 4.49 -2.29
C VAL A 124 -9.02 5.13 -2.09
N LEU A 125 -9.62 5.59 -3.19
CA LEU A 125 -10.93 6.22 -3.20
C LEU A 125 -12.06 5.20 -3.34
N ASP A 126 -11.84 4.17 -4.16
CA ASP A 126 -12.84 3.14 -4.45
C ASP A 126 -12.18 1.83 -4.89
N ILE A 127 -12.92 0.73 -4.76
CA ILE A 127 -12.53 -0.60 -5.22
C ILE A 127 -13.65 -1.15 -6.09
N ILE A 128 -13.31 -1.34 -7.37
CA ILE A 128 -14.20 -1.78 -8.43
C ILE A 128 -13.87 -3.23 -8.77
N GLU A 129 -14.87 -4.10 -8.74
CA GLU A 129 -14.75 -5.45 -9.27
C GLU A 129 -14.73 -5.40 -10.80
N SER A 130 -13.81 -6.13 -11.42
CA SER A 130 -13.61 -6.08 -12.87
C SER A 130 -13.30 -7.47 -13.40
N ASP A 131 -14.00 -7.86 -14.48
CA ASP A 131 -13.75 -9.09 -15.22
C ASP A 131 -12.54 -8.98 -16.17
N ASN A 132 -11.52 -8.20 -15.78
CA ASN A 132 -10.37 -7.79 -16.60
C ASN A 132 -10.70 -6.84 -17.77
N ASP A 133 -11.88 -6.22 -17.78
CA ASP A 133 -12.20 -5.17 -18.77
C ASP A 133 -11.54 -3.84 -18.36
N LEU A 134 -10.64 -3.35 -19.23
CA LEU A 134 -9.89 -2.11 -19.04
C LEU A 134 -10.52 -0.91 -19.75
N SER A 135 -11.59 -1.10 -20.52
CA SER A 135 -12.16 -0.05 -21.38
C SER A 135 -12.48 1.25 -20.63
N GLN A 136 -12.90 1.15 -19.37
CA GLN A 136 -13.25 2.29 -18.52
C GLN A 136 -12.06 2.99 -17.86
N VAL A 137 -10.86 2.38 -17.89
CA VAL A 137 -9.68 2.92 -17.21
C VAL A 137 -8.62 3.43 -18.17
N GLU A 138 -8.68 3.04 -19.45
CA GLU A 138 -7.66 3.40 -20.45
C GLU A 138 -7.48 4.91 -20.60
N GLU A 139 -8.55 5.69 -20.47
CA GLU A 139 -8.49 7.16 -20.59
C GLU A 139 -7.80 7.86 -19.41
N PHE A 140 -7.64 7.17 -18.28
CA PHE A 140 -7.06 7.72 -17.04
C PHE A 140 -5.64 7.21 -16.77
N ILE A 141 -4.97 6.64 -17.78
CA ILE A 141 -3.65 6.02 -17.65
C ILE A 141 -2.77 6.49 -18.81
N THR A 142 -1.62 7.08 -18.49
CA THR A 142 -0.73 7.70 -19.47
C THR A 142 -0.06 6.71 -20.42
N ASP A 143 0.11 5.46 -20.00
CA ASP A 143 0.61 4.37 -20.84
C ASP A 143 -0.12 3.06 -20.51
N THR A 144 -1.10 2.71 -21.35
CA THR A 144 -1.95 1.53 -21.14
C THR A 144 -1.28 0.23 -21.57
N ASN A 145 -0.14 0.27 -22.27
CA ASN A 145 0.54 -0.94 -22.76
C ASN A 145 0.93 -1.87 -21.62
N PHE A 146 1.41 -1.31 -20.50
CA PHE A 146 1.74 -2.07 -19.30
C PHE A 146 0.51 -2.82 -18.77
N ILE A 147 -0.62 -2.15 -18.65
CA ILE A 147 -1.81 -2.71 -18.01
C ILE A 147 -2.50 -3.73 -18.94
N LYS A 148 -2.51 -3.47 -20.24
CA LYS A 148 -3.00 -4.43 -21.25
C LYS A 148 -2.25 -5.75 -21.24
N SER A 149 -0.98 -5.76 -20.84
CA SER A 149 -0.20 -6.99 -20.69
C SER A 149 -0.49 -7.77 -19.40
N ARG A 150 -1.24 -7.20 -18.44
CA ARG A 150 -1.67 -7.87 -17.21
C ARG A 150 -3.08 -8.40 -17.36
N THR A 151 -3.21 -9.71 -17.49
CA THR A 151 -4.52 -10.39 -17.60
C THR A 151 -4.96 -11.06 -16.30
N ASP A 152 -4.21 -10.87 -15.21
CA ASP A 152 -4.37 -11.65 -13.98
C ASP A 152 -5.01 -10.90 -12.81
N PHE A 153 -5.70 -9.78 -13.06
CA PHE A 153 -6.41 -9.03 -12.04
C PHE A 153 -7.90 -9.42 -11.97
N ASN A 154 -8.59 -8.95 -10.93
CA ASN A 154 -10.04 -9.07 -10.83
C ASN A 154 -10.66 -7.84 -10.15
N CYS A 155 -9.83 -6.84 -9.82
CA CYS A 155 -10.21 -5.63 -9.14
C CYS A 155 -9.37 -4.45 -9.63
N LEU A 156 -9.98 -3.29 -9.67
CA LEU A 156 -9.35 -2.00 -9.97
C LEU A 156 -9.48 -1.09 -8.75
N LEU A 157 -8.34 -0.60 -8.27
CA LEU A 157 -8.32 0.41 -7.21
C LEU A 157 -8.34 1.79 -7.87
N LYS A 158 -9.38 2.58 -7.59
CA LYS A 158 -9.35 4.00 -7.93
C LYS A 158 -8.44 4.71 -6.93
N ILE A 159 -7.33 5.22 -7.40
CA ILE A 159 -6.27 5.82 -6.57
C ILE A 159 -6.07 7.29 -6.90
N ALA A 160 -5.77 8.09 -5.89
CA ALA A 160 -5.58 9.53 -6.01
C ALA A 160 -4.56 10.06 -4.99
N GLN A 161 -4.36 11.38 -5.00
CA GLN A 161 -3.54 12.11 -4.01
C GLN A 161 -2.14 11.50 -3.84
N VAL A 162 -1.40 11.43 -4.94
CA VAL A 162 -0.06 10.84 -4.93
C VAL A 162 0.90 11.63 -4.03
N GLN A 163 1.63 10.90 -3.19
CA GLN A 163 2.72 11.40 -2.38
C GLN A 163 4.02 10.67 -2.76
N THR A 164 5.06 11.42 -3.10
CA THR A 164 6.39 10.91 -3.49
C THR A 164 7.51 11.38 -2.55
N THR A 165 7.23 12.36 -1.69
CA THR A 165 8.17 12.92 -0.70
C THR A 165 7.76 12.55 0.72
N ASP A 166 8.71 12.60 1.67
CA ASP A 166 8.49 12.34 3.10
C ASP A 166 7.80 11.00 3.40
N LEU A 167 8.04 10.00 2.54
CA LEU A 167 7.50 8.66 2.71
C LEU A 167 8.18 7.98 3.91
N PRO A 168 7.41 7.27 4.77
CA PRO A 168 7.99 6.49 5.85
C PRO A 168 9.05 5.50 5.35
N LYS A 169 10.16 5.43 6.08
CA LYS A 169 11.28 4.52 5.77
C LYS A 169 10.94 3.07 6.07
N ASP A 170 10.04 2.84 7.02
CA ASP A 170 9.59 1.51 7.43
C ASP A 170 8.11 1.48 7.82
N TYR A 171 7.52 0.29 7.79
CA TYR A 171 6.11 -0.03 8.01
C TYR A 171 5.99 -1.31 8.83
N LEU A 172 4.83 -1.52 9.45
CA LEU A 172 4.53 -2.75 10.16
C LEU A 172 3.74 -3.70 9.29
N ALA A 173 4.24 -4.93 9.15
CA ALA A 173 3.51 -6.00 8.50
C ALA A 173 2.32 -6.41 9.37
N LEU A 174 1.09 -6.30 8.84
CA LEU A 174 -0.14 -6.44 9.63
C LEU A 174 -0.26 -7.80 10.35
N ARG A 175 0.26 -8.87 9.74
CA ARG A 175 0.17 -10.24 10.28
C ARG A 175 1.12 -10.49 11.46
N THR A 176 2.25 -9.80 11.51
CA THR A 176 3.34 -10.09 12.47
C THR A 176 3.70 -8.92 13.36
N GLY A 177 3.24 -7.71 13.03
CA GLY A 177 3.60 -6.45 13.67
C GLY A 177 5.10 -6.16 13.72
N LYS A 178 5.89 -6.85 12.88
CA LYS A 178 7.31 -6.59 12.68
C LYS A 178 7.52 -5.66 11.49
N SER A 179 8.72 -5.11 11.36
CA SER A 179 9.16 -4.40 10.17
C SER A 179 8.82 -5.19 8.89
N ILE A 180 8.38 -4.48 7.85
CA ILE A 180 8.13 -5.10 6.55
C ILE A 180 9.40 -5.67 5.92
N TYR A 181 10.57 -5.12 6.28
CA TYR A 181 11.86 -5.61 5.80
C TYR A 181 12.25 -6.93 6.44
N ASP A 182 11.88 -7.16 7.71
CA ASP A 182 12.23 -8.38 8.42
C ASP A 182 11.41 -9.60 7.98
N VAL A 183 10.16 -9.37 7.56
CA VAL A 183 9.19 -10.46 7.39
C VAL A 183 8.55 -10.49 6.01
N ALA A 184 8.25 -9.32 5.44
CA ALA A 184 7.27 -9.24 4.37
C ALA A 184 7.92 -9.27 2.98
N PHE A 185 9.08 -8.65 2.82
CA PHE A 185 9.79 -8.63 1.54
C PHE A 185 10.53 -9.92 1.16
N TYR A 186 10.57 -10.91 2.05
CA TYR A 186 11.09 -12.26 1.78
C TYR A 186 10.02 -13.25 1.28
N GLY A 187 8.73 -12.89 1.30
CA GLY A 187 7.63 -13.78 0.92
C GLY A 187 7.37 -13.87 -0.59
N ARG A 188 6.51 -14.81 -1.01
CA ARG A 188 6.06 -14.97 -2.41
C ARG A 188 4.94 -14.01 -2.83
N ASN A 189 4.18 -13.45 -1.87
CA ASN A 189 3.01 -12.62 -2.19
C ASN A 189 3.43 -11.16 -2.47
N PRO A 190 3.29 -10.63 -3.70
CA PRO A 190 3.72 -9.28 -4.04
C PRO A 190 2.92 -8.19 -3.32
N ASN A 191 1.72 -8.52 -2.84
CA ASN A 191 0.82 -7.60 -2.16
C ASN A 191 0.80 -7.91 -0.66
N ILE A 192 1.20 -6.95 0.15
CA ILE A 192 1.44 -7.13 1.59
C ILE A 192 0.61 -6.10 2.36
N TRP A 193 -0.15 -6.57 3.35
CA TRP A 193 -0.89 -5.69 4.25
C TRP A 193 0.02 -5.04 5.27
N ILE A 194 -0.03 -3.71 5.35
CA ILE A 194 0.83 -2.91 6.21
C ILE A 194 0.05 -1.81 6.94
N ILE A 195 0.64 -1.32 8.02
CA ILE A 195 0.26 -0.07 8.69
C ILE A 195 1.52 0.77 8.96
#